data_AF-A0A9X9EPY1-F1
#
_entry.id   AF-A0A9X9EPY1-F1
#
_cell.length_a   1.000
_cell.length_b   1.000
_cell.length_c   1.000
_cell.angle_alpha   90.00
_cell.angle_beta   90.00
_cell.angle_gamma   90.00
#
_symmetry.space_group_name_H-M   'P 1'
#
loop_
_entity.id
_entity.type
_entity.pdbx_description
1 polymer ?
#
loop_
_entity_poly.entity_id
_entity_poly.type
_entity_poly.pdbx_seq_one_letter_code
_entity_poly.pdbx_strand_id
1 'polypeptide(L)' 'MNVKKALTEMGKTAEVDHTDLASAKTVQADVFLGAADIVGQLDDGTRTIVTLENMMSIPEIKSKLEMHVG' A
#
# COMPACT_ATOMS: atom_id res chain seq x y z
N MET A 1 0.72 1.16 12.31
CA MET A 1 1.45 0.76 11.09
C MET A 1 2.39 1.86 10.63
N ASN A 2 3.58 1.48 10.14
CA ASN A 2 4.58 2.42 9.60
C ASN A 2 4.05 3.24 8.42
N VAL A 3 3.13 2.69 7.64
CA VAL A 3 2.43 3.36 6.53
C VAL A 3 1.68 4.62 7.00
N LYS A 4 0.91 4.54 8.08
CA LYS A 4 0.19 5.71 8.62
C LYS A 4 1.15 6.80 9.09
N LYS A 5 2.25 6.42 9.75
CA LYS A 5 3.32 7.36 10.14
C LYS A 5 3.98 8.01 8.92
N ALA A 6 4.29 7.23 7.89
CA ALA A 6 4.86 7.69 6.64
C ALA A 6 3.98 8.78 5.99
N LEU A 7 2.68 8.49 5.84
CA LEU A 7 1.69 9.42 5.31
C LEU A 7 1.57 10.70 6.14
N THR A 8 1.49 10.58 7.48
CA THR A 8 1.44 11.74 8.39
C THR A 8 2.67 12.63 8.24
N GLU A 9 3.87 12.05 8.15
CA GLU A 9 5.10 12.82 7.94
C GLU A 9 5.20 13.46 6.56
N MET A 10 4.55 12.89 5.55
CA MET A 10 4.42 13.51 4.24
C MET A 10 3.34 14.62 4.21
N GLY A 11 2.61 14.83 5.31
CA GLY A 11 1.47 15.74 5.35
C GLY A 11 0.23 15.22 4.60
N LYS A 12 0.18 13.92 4.27
CA LYS A 12 -0.97 13.28 3.61
C LYS A 12 -1.89 12.65 4.64
N THR A 13 -3.19 12.86 4.46
CA THR A 13 -4.23 12.23 5.29
C THR A 13 -4.86 11.12 4.48
N ALA A 14 -4.60 9.87 4.87
CA ALA A 14 -5.18 8.70 4.21
C ALA A 14 -5.59 7.65 5.25
N GLU A 15 -6.65 6.91 4.91
CA GLU A 15 -7.08 5.76 5.69
C GLU A 15 -6.20 4.57 5.37
N VAL A 16 -5.66 3.95 6.41
CA VAL A 16 -4.76 2.82 6.30
C VAL A 16 -5.37 1.68 7.08
N ASP A 17 -5.90 0.71 6.35
CA ASP A 17 -6.45 -0.51 6.90
C ASP A 17 -5.57 -1.71 6.57
N HIS A 18 -5.56 -2.67 7.50
CA HIS A 18 -4.89 -3.95 7.33
C HIS A 18 -5.93 -5.03 7.12
N THR A 19 -5.80 -5.77 6.03
CA THR A 19 -6.68 -6.90 5.74
C THR A 19 -5.87 -8.01 5.05
N ASP A 20 -6.38 -9.23 5.13
CA ASP A 20 -5.77 -10.40 4.49
C ASP A 20 -5.95 -10.37 2.97
N LEU A 21 -5.09 -11.09 2.23
CA LEU A 21 -5.12 -11.16 0.77
C LEU A 21 -6.50 -11.51 0.21
N ALA A 22 -7.19 -12.49 0.81
CA ALA A 22 -8.51 -12.92 0.35
C ALA A 22 -9.58 -11.81 0.49
N SER A 23 -9.52 -11.06 1.59
CA SER A 23 -10.41 -9.92 1.85
C SER A 23 -10.04 -8.72 0.99
N ALA A 24 -8.74 -8.45 0.79
CA ALA A 24 -8.26 -7.37 -0.07
C ALA A 24 -8.77 -7.52 -1.52
N LYS A 25 -9.00 -8.75 -1.99
CA LYS A 25 -9.62 -8.99 -3.31
C LYS A 25 -11.06 -8.49 -3.40
N THR A 26 -11.82 -8.46 -2.31
CA THR A 26 -13.22 -8.00 -2.32
C THR A 26 -13.39 -6.57 -1.82
N VAL A 27 -12.40 -6.04 -1.11
CA VAL A 27 -12.36 -4.65 -0.67
C VAL A 27 -12.09 -3.73 -1.86
N GLN A 28 -12.73 -2.56 -1.86
CA GLN A 28 -12.39 -1.45 -2.75
C GLN A 28 -11.45 -0.50 -2.01
N ALA A 29 -10.28 -0.27 -2.59
CA ALA A 29 -9.33 0.73 -2.14
C ALA A 29 -8.70 1.40 -3.37
N ASP A 30 -8.33 2.68 -3.24
CA ASP A 30 -7.61 3.41 -4.28
C ASP A 30 -6.21 2.83 -4.51
N VAL A 31 -5.57 2.39 -3.42
CA VAL A 31 -4.21 1.86 -3.41
C VAL A 31 -4.10 0.66 -2.47
N PHE A 32 -3.57 -0.45 -2.96
CA PHE A 32 -3.24 -1.62 -2.16
C PHE A 32 -1.74 -1.69 -1.93
N LEU A 33 -1.30 -1.85 -0.68
CA LEU A 33 0.11 -2.07 -0.36
C LEU A 33 0.33 -3.54 -0.01
N GLY A 34 1.34 -4.16 -0.61
CA GLY A 34 1.68 -5.55 -0.31
C GLY A 34 3.11 -5.92 -0.68
N ALA A 35 3.55 -7.08 -0.21
CA ALA A 35 4.85 -7.63 -0.57
C ALA A 35 4.82 -8.21 -2.00
N ALA A 36 5.93 -8.09 -2.73
CA ALA A 36 6.10 -8.58 -4.10
C ALA A 36 5.61 -10.01 -4.32
N ASP A 37 5.85 -10.89 -3.34
CA ASP A 37 5.45 -12.30 -3.38
C ASP A 37 3.93 -12.53 -3.43
N ILE A 38 3.12 -11.64 -2.87
CA ILE A 38 1.66 -11.83 -2.78
C ILE A 38 0.84 -10.84 -3.60
N VAL A 39 1.41 -9.68 -3.94
CA VAL A 39 0.69 -8.66 -4.72
C VAL A 39 0.31 -9.16 -6.10
N GLY A 40 1.11 -10.06 -6.71
CA GLY A 40 0.75 -10.68 -7.98
C GLY A 40 -0.51 -11.54 -7.91
N GLN A 41 -0.92 -11.99 -6.72
CA GLN A 41 -2.19 -12.67 -6.52
C GLN A 41 -3.36 -11.70 -6.31
N LEU A 42 -3.06 -10.46 -5.92
CA LEU A 42 -4.04 -9.38 -5.77
C LEU A 42 -4.20 -8.58 -7.06
N ASP A 43 -3.20 -8.62 -7.94
CA ASP A 43 -3.18 -7.96 -9.24
C ASP A 43 -4.26 -8.54 -10.15
N ASP A 44 -5.30 -7.72 -10.32
CA ASP A 44 -6.45 -8.00 -11.18
C ASP A 44 -6.37 -7.13 -12.45
N GLY A 45 -5.21 -6.53 -12.73
CA GLY A 45 -4.93 -5.64 -13.87
C GLY A 45 -5.65 -4.27 -13.85
N THR A 46 -6.56 -4.06 -12.90
CA THR A 46 -7.40 -2.84 -12.79
C THR A 46 -7.15 -2.03 -11.53
N ARG A 47 -6.41 -2.59 -10.56
CA ARG A 47 -6.21 -2.01 -9.22
C ARG A 47 -4.83 -1.38 -9.13
N THR A 48 -4.71 -0.29 -8.38
CA THR A 48 -3.40 0.29 -8.08
C THR A 48 -2.76 -0.49 -6.96
N ILE A 49 -1.74 -1.30 -7.27
CA ILE A 49 -1.02 -2.07 -6.27
C ILE A 49 0.41 -1.55 -6.15
N VAL A 50 0.76 -1.20 -4.93
CA VAL A 50 2.07 -0.69 -4.56
C VAL A 50 2.84 -1.81 -3.88
N THR A 51 3.83 -2.30 -4.60
CA THR A 51 4.75 -3.31 -4.10
C THR A 51 5.80 -2.70 -3.17
N LEU A 52 5.85 -3.19 -1.94
CA LEU A 52 6.86 -2.85 -0.94
C LEU A 52 7.86 -4.01 -0.84
N GLU A 53 9.15 -3.71 -0.94
CA GLU A 53 10.21 -4.69 -0.65
C GLU A 53 10.38 -4.85 0.85
N ASN A 54 10.18 -3.77 1.61
CA ASN A 54 10.41 -3.73 3.03
C ASN A 54 9.29 -2.98 3.76
N MET A 55 8.31 -3.73 4.27
CA MET A 55 7.16 -3.19 5.00
C MET A 55 7.54 -2.50 6.34
N MET A 56 8.77 -2.71 6.82
CA MET A 56 9.29 -2.00 7.99
C MET A 56 9.98 -0.68 7.66
N SER A 57 10.39 -0.46 6.40
CA SER A 57 11.08 0.76 5.96
C SER A 57 10.09 1.90 5.68
N ILE A 58 9.94 2.81 6.64
CA ILE A 58 9.25 4.09 6.44
C ILE A 58 9.71 4.86 5.19
N PRO A 59 11.03 5.05 4.93
CA PRO A 59 11.47 5.84 3.76
C PRO A 59 11.08 5.19 2.43
N GLU A 60 11.11 3.86 2.35
CA GLU A 60 10.67 3.14 1.15
C GLU A 60 9.17 3.25 0.94
N ILE A 61 8.39 3.07 2.02
CA ILE A 61 6.94 3.26 2.00
C ILE A 61 6.58 4.65 1.49
N LYS A 62 7.24 5.70 2.02
CA LYS A 62 7.01 7.09 1.56
C LYS A 62 7.28 7.23 0.07
N SER A 63 8.46 6.79 -0.39
CA SER A 63 8.85 6.92 -1.80
C SER A 63 7.88 6.20 -2.75
N LYS A 64 7.47 4.98 -2.39
CA LYS A 64 6.51 4.19 -3.18
C LYS A 64 5.10 4.80 -3.18
N LEU A 65 4.65 5.32 -2.03
CA LEU A 65 3.39 6.05 -1.93
C LEU A 65 3.45 7.34 -2.74
N GLU A 66 4.49 8.16 -2.63
CA GLU A 66 4.64 9.42 -3.39
C GLU A 66 4.46 9.22 -4.88
N MET A 67 4.99 8.12 -5.43
CA MET A 67 4.84 7.79 -6.85
C MET A 67 3.39 7.48 -7.28
N HIS A 68 2.52 7.07 -6.35
CA HIS A 68 1.17 6.59 -6.66
C HIS A 68 0.05 7.49 -6.13
N VAL A 69 0.30 8.29 -5.09
CA VAL A 69 -0.67 9.26 -4.53
C VAL A 69 -0.35 10.71 -4.91
N GLY A 70 0.48 10.91 -5.94
CA GLY A 70 0.99 12.21 -6.42
C GLY A 70 -0.06 13.05 -7.13
#